data_AF-A0A1X6ZLK8-F1
#
_entry.id   AF-A0A1X6ZLK8-F1
#
_cell.length_a   1.000
_cell.length_b   1.000
_cell.length_c   1.000
_cell.angle_alpha   90.00
_cell.angle_beta   90.00
_cell.angle_gamma   90.00
#
_symmetry.space_group_name_H-M   'P 1'
#
loop_
_entity.id
_entity.type
_entity.pdbx_description
1 polymer ?
#
loop_
_entity_poly.entity_id
_entity_poly.type
_entity_poly.pdbx_seq_one_letter_code
_entity_poly.pdbx_strand_id
1 'polypeptide(L)'
;MSPADLVSYLIGWNELVLKWLDQDDKGQDVDFPETGFKWNELGQLAQKFYKDYDDVGYHELLDRLKKAKENLVETITARSDNELYGGPWYDKWTKGRMIQFNTSSPYANARGRIRKWLKTQT
;
A
#
# COMPACT_ATOMS: atom_id res chain seq x y z
N MET A 1 -18.08 -0.48 -3.12
CA MET A 1 -16.67 -0.66 -3.51
C MET A 1 -16.62 -1.07 -4.96
N SER A 2 -16.39 -0.10 -5.83
CA SER A 2 -16.17 -0.29 -7.26
C SER A 2 -14.76 -0.86 -7.53
N PRO A 3 -14.45 -1.33 -8.75
CA PRO A 3 -13.07 -1.61 -9.14
C PRO A 3 -12.13 -0.40 -9.00
N ALA A 4 -12.61 0.82 -9.27
CA ALA A 4 -11.84 2.05 -9.08
C ALA A 4 -11.51 2.32 -7.60
N ASP A 5 -12.48 2.12 -6.69
CA ASP A 5 -12.26 2.26 -5.24
C ASP A 5 -11.18 1.27 -4.78
N LEU A 6 -11.22 0.04 -5.31
CA LEU A 6 -10.24 -0.98 -4.97
C LEU A 6 -8.84 -0.63 -5.47
N VAL A 7 -8.70 -0.06 -6.67
CA VAL A 7 -7.41 0.42 -7.18
C VAL A 7 -6.91 1.60 -6.33
N SER A 8 -7.77 2.56 -6.02
CA SER A 8 -7.47 3.72 -5.15
C SER A 8 -6.97 3.28 -3.77
N TYR A 9 -7.61 2.27 -3.18
CA TYR A 9 -7.16 1.65 -1.92
C TYR A 9 -5.74 1.08 -2.02
N LEU A 10 -5.44 0.36 -3.11
CA LEU A 10 -4.10 -0.23 -3.31
C LEU A 10 -3.04 0.85 -3.54
N ILE A 11 -3.35 1.91 -4.29
CA ILE A 11 -2.44 3.04 -4.48
C ILE A 11 -2.13 3.69 -3.14
N GLY A 12 -3.15 4.01 -2.34
CA GLY A 12 -2.98 4.65 -1.03
C GLY A 12 -2.02 3.87 -0.13
N TRP A 13 -2.19 2.56 -0.03
CA TRP A 13 -1.28 1.72 0.76
C TRP A 13 0.14 1.62 0.18
N ASN A 14 0.27 1.50 -1.15
CA ASN A 14 1.58 1.45 -1.79
C ASN A 14 2.36 2.76 -1.59
N GLU A 15 1.69 3.90 -1.71
CA GLU A 15 2.31 5.21 -1.51
C GLU A 15 2.69 5.44 -0.05
N LEU A 16 1.89 4.96 0.91
CA LEU A 16 2.28 4.98 2.33
C LEU A 16 3.55 4.16 2.58
N VAL A 17 3.64 2.96 2.01
CA VAL A 17 4.86 2.14 2.17
C VAL A 17 6.08 2.86 1.59
N LEU A 18 5.96 3.45 0.40
CA LEU A 18 7.04 4.24 -0.19
C LEU A 18 7.43 5.43 0.69
N LYS A 19 6.45 6.14 1.25
CA LYS A 19 6.67 7.25 2.19
C LYS A 19 7.43 6.77 3.43
N TRP A 20 7.00 5.67 4.05
CA TRP A 20 7.66 5.14 5.24
C TRP A 20 9.11 4.76 4.95
N LEU A 21 9.38 4.13 3.80
CA LEU A 21 10.73 3.73 3.39
C LEU A 21 11.62 4.96 3.11
N ASP A 22 11.09 5.98 2.44
CA ASP A 22 11.82 7.23 2.17
C ASP A 22 12.16 8.01 3.46
N GLN A 23 11.23 8.06 4.42
CA GLN A 23 11.47 8.69 5.73
C GLN A 23 12.52 7.92 6.53
N ASP A 24 12.42 6.59 6.56
CA ASP A 24 13.39 5.71 7.22
C ASP A 24 14.79 5.84 6.62
N ASP A 25 14.91 5.86 5.29
CA ASP A 25 16.19 6.06 4.59
C ASP A 25 16.83 7.42 4.91
N LYS A 26 16.01 8.43 5.23
CA LYS A 26 16.44 9.77 5.66
C LYS A 26 16.71 9.87 7.16
N GLY A 27 16.50 8.80 7.93
CA GLY A 27 16.61 8.80 9.39
C GLY A 27 15.55 9.68 10.08
N GLN A 28 14.39 9.87 9.43
CA GLN A 28 13.25 10.61 9.99
C GLN A 28 12.31 9.69 10.75
N ASP A 29 11.57 10.26 11.70
CA ASP A 29 10.50 9.53 12.37
C ASP A 29 9.38 9.17 11.38
N VAL A 30 8.92 7.91 11.46
CA VAL A 30 7.88 7.36 10.60
C VAL A 30 6.58 7.23 11.39
N ASP A 31 5.54 7.93 10.96
CA ASP A 31 4.20 7.81 11.52
C ASP A 31 3.47 6.61 10.91
N PHE A 32 3.21 5.59 11.72
CA PHE A 32 2.44 4.40 11.32
C PHE A 32 1.00 4.44 11.84
N PRO A 33 -0.02 4.15 11.00
CA PRO A 33 0.05 3.94 9.55
C PRO A 33 0.19 5.25 8.75
N GLU A 34 -0.27 6.38 9.28
CA GLU A 34 -0.17 7.69 8.62
C GLU A 34 -0.26 8.78 9.69
N THR A 35 0.33 9.94 9.44
CA THR A 35 0.26 11.11 10.31
C THR A 35 -1.21 11.44 10.60
N GLY A 36 -1.57 11.44 11.88
CA GLY A 36 -2.94 11.72 12.35
C GLY A 36 -3.89 10.52 12.32
N PHE A 37 -3.42 9.31 12.01
CA PHE A 37 -4.22 8.09 12.03
C PHE A 37 -3.61 7.01 12.91
N LYS A 38 -4.46 6.23 13.56
CA LYS A 38 -4.08 5.03 14.33
C LYS A 38 -4.46 3.75 13.59
N TRP A 39 -3.86 2.62 13.97
CA TRP A 39 -4.18 1.29 13.41
C TRP A 39 -5.62 0.82 13.66
N ASN A 40 -6.37 1.42 14.59
CA ASN A 40 -7.80 1.16 14.77
C ASN A 40 -8.68 2.09 13.89
N GLU A 41 -8.09 2.98 13.10
CA GLU A 41 -8.77 3.96 12.25
C GLU A 41 -8.58 3.66 10.75
N LEU A 42 -8.17 2.44 10.39
CA LEU A 42 -7.91 2.05 9.00
C LEU A 42 -9.10 2.24 8.07
N GLY A 43 -10.33 2.15 8.60
CA GLY A 43 -11.54 2.47 7.84
C GLY A 43 -11.56 3.94 7.40
N GLN A 44 -11.19 4.87 8.28
CA GLN A 44 -11.12 6.30 7.97
C GLN A 44 -9.96 6.61 7.01
N LEU A 45 -8.81 5.96 7.23
CA LEU A 45 -7.66 6.08 6.32
C LEU A 45 -8.01 5.55 4.91
N ALA A 46 -8.78 4.46 4.82
CA ALA A 46 -9.28 3.98 3.53
C ALA A 46 -10.24 4.99 2.86
N GLN A 47 -11.11 5.65 3.62
CA GLN A 47 -11.96 6.74 3.09
C GLN A 47 -11.13 7.90 2.57
N LYS A 48 -10.03 8.25 3.24
CA LYS A 48 -9.07 9.24 2.74
C LYS A 48 -8.55 8.84 1.37
N PHE A 49 -8.13 7.59 1.18
CA PHE A 49 -7.65 7.14 -0.14
C PHE A 49 -8.72 7.28 -1.23
N TYR A 50 -9.98 6.93 -0.95
CA TYR A 50 -11.05 7.12 -1.94
C TYR A 50 -11.20 8.59 -2.33
N LYS A 51 -11.17 9.49 -1.34
CA LYS A 51 -11.27 10.93 -1.57
C LYS A 51 -10.06 11.51 -2.30
N ASP A 52 -8.85 11.02 -2.03
CA ASP A 52 -7.61 11.46 -2.69
C ASP A 52 -7.63 11.17 -4.21
N TYR A 53 -8.47 10.24 -4.65
CA TYR A 53 -8.51 9.69 -6.00
C TYR A 53 -9.88 9.80 -6.70
N ASP A 54 -10.86 10.50 -6.11
CA ASP A 54 -12.25 10.52 -6.59
C ASP A 54 -12.39 11.12 -8.00
N ASP A 55 -11.56 12.12 -8.31
CA ASP A 55 -11.55 12.81 -9.61
C ASP A 55 -10.61 12.17 -10.65
N VAL A 56 -9.97 11.04 -10.33
CA VAL A 56 -8.95 10.40 -11.19
C VAL A 56 -9.59 9.33 -12.07
N GLY A 57 -9.33 9.41 -13.38
CA GLY A 57 -9.84 8.44 -14.35
C GLY A 57 -9.30 7.02 -14.11
N TYR A 58 -10.11 5.99 -14.40
CA TYR A 58 -9.74 4.60 -14.10
C TYR A 58 -8.43 4.15 -14.76
N HIS A 59 -8.15 4.56 -16.00
CA HIS A 59 -6.87 4.23 -16.66
C HIS A 59 -5.67 4.89 -15.97
N GLU A 60 -5.83 6.14 -15.52
CA GLU A 60 -4.79 6.85 -14.77
C GLU A 60 -4.54 6.22 -13.40
N LEU A 61 -5.59 5.73 -12.73
CA LEU A 61 -5.44 4.93 -11.50
C LEU A 61 -4.59 3.67 -11.75
N LEU A 62 -4.81 2.96 -12.86
CA LEU A 62 -4.02 1.77 -13.18
C LEU A 62 -2.55 2.11 -13.46
N ASP A 63 -2.28 3.18 -14.19
CA ASP A 63 -0.92 3.65 -14.47
C ASP A 63 -0.20 4.08 -13.18
N ARG A 64 -0.91 4.78 -12.28
CA ARG A 64 -0.38 5.17 -10.98
C ARG A 64 -0.09 3.97 -10.08
N LEU A 65 -1.01 2.99 -10.02
CA LEU A 65 -0.77 1.75 -9.27
C LEU A 65 0.44 0.99 -9.81
N LYS A 66 0.57 0.90 -11.14
CA LYS A 66 1.72 0.26 -11.79
C LYS A 66 3.03 0.96 -11.41
N LYS A 67 3.08 2.29 -11.51
CA LYS A 67 4.25 3.09 -11.13
C LYS A 67 4.60 2.93 -9.65
N ALA A 68 3.63 2.99 -8.75
CA ALA A 68 3.86 2.77 -7.33
C ALA A 68 4.43 1.37 -7.06
N LYS A 69 3.92 0.34 -7.74
CA LYS A 69 4.44 -1.03 -7.64
C LYS A 69 5.86 -1.15 -8.20
N GLU A 70 6.19 -0.47 -9.29
CA GLU A 70 7.54 -0.46 -9.87
C GLU A 70 8.55 0.16 -8.90
N ASN A 71 8.22 1.34 -8.36
CA ASN A 71 9.02 2.01 -7.34
C ASN A 71 9.21 1.13 -6.10
N LEU A 72 8.16 0.43 -5.64
CA LEU A 72 8.26 -0.50 -4.51
C LEU A 72 9.25 -1.62 -4.80
N VAL A 73 9.18 -2.23 -6.00
CA VAL A 73 10.12 -3.31 -6.36
C VAL A 73 11.55 -2.78 -6.42
N GLU A 74 11.79 -1.65 -7.06
CA GLU A 74 13.13 -1.04 -7.13
C GLU A 74 13.69 -0.75 -5.74
N THR A 75 12.88 -0.11 -4.89
CA THR A 75 13.19 0.21 -3.49
C THR A 75 13.53 -1.06 -2.70
N ILE A 76 12.73 -2.13 -2.82
CA ILE A 76 12.96 -3.40 -2.11
C ILE A 76 14.21 -4.11 -2.63
N THR A 77 14.43 -4.14 -3.95
CA THR A 77 15.57 -4.81 -4.57
C THR A 77 16.91 -4.17 -4.22
N ALA A 78 16.93 -2.88 -3.88
CA ALA A 78 18.13 -2.20 -3.39
C ALA A 78 18.55 -2.59 -1.96
N ARG A 79 17.70 -3.33 -1.22
CA ARG A 79 17.91 -3.66 0.19
C ARG A 79 18.36 -5.10 0.38
N SER A 80 19.14 -5.33 1.44
CA SER A 80 19.58 -6.67 1.80
C SER A 80 18.49 -7.46 2.52
N ASP A 81 18.56 -8.80 2.46
CA ASP A 81 17.65 -9.66 3.22
C ASP A 81 17.73 -9.38 4.72
N ASN A 82 18.93 -9.14 5.26
CA ASN A 82 19.12 -8.79 6.67
C ASN A 82 18.44 -7.47 7.04
N GLU A 83 18.40 -6.48 6.15
CA GLU A 83 17.65 -5.24 6.40
C GLU A 83 16.14 -5.49 6.39
N LEU A 84 15.66 -6.32 5.46
CA LEU A 84 14.23 -6.60 5.33
C LEU A 84 13.69 -7.52 6.43
N TYR A 85 14.50 -8.47 6.91
CA TYR A 85 14.06 -9.58 7.74
C TYR A 85 14.95 -9.89 8.95
N GLY A 86 16.11 -9.24 9.10
CA GLY A 86 17.05 -9.52 10.19
C GLY A 86 16.63 -9.00 11.57
N GLY A 87 15.62 -8.12 11.65
CA GLY A 87 15.15 -7.59 12.92
C GLY A 87 13.84 -6.82 12.83
N PRO A 88 13.29 -6.42 13.99
CA PRO A 88 12.10 -5.57 14.06
C PRO A 88 12.39 -4.17 13.49
N TRP A 89 11.41 -3.64 12.77
CA TRP A 89 11.39 -2.27 12.26
C TRP A 89 10.26 -1.46 12.86
N TYR A 90 9.07 -2.05 12.97
CA TYR A 90 7.92 -1.46 13.66
C TYR A 90 7.37 -2.41 14.72
N ASP A 91 7.51 -2.06 15.99
CA ASP A 91 7.20 -2.92 17.14
C ASP A 91 7.92 -4.28 16.99
N LYS A 92 7.19 -5.38 16.80
CA LYS A 92 7.75 -6.72 16.58
C LYS A 92 7.91 -7.09 15.10
N TRP A 93 7.47 -6.25 14.18
CA TRP A 93 7.38 -6.57 12.75
C TRP A 93 8.63 -6.13 12.00
N THR A 94 9.16 -7.02 11.15
CA THR A 94 10.27 -6.68 10.26
C THR A 94 9.82 -5.72 9.14
N LYS A 95 10.78 -5.02 8.52
CA LYS A 95 10.52 -4.11 7.39
C LYS A 95 9.80 -4.83 6.23
N GLY A 96 10.31 -6.00 5.83
CA GLY A 96 9.71 -6.85 4.81
C GLY A 96 8.28 -7.28 5.16
N ARG A 97 7.99 -7.54 6.44
CA ARG A 97 6.63 -7.89 6.88
C ARG A 97 5.66 -6.71 6.80
N MET A 98 6.11 -5.51 7.19
CA MET A 98 5.31 -4.28 7.05
C MET A 98 5.02 -3.95 5.58
N ILE A 99 6.00 -4.11 4.70
CA ILE A 99 5.80 -3.98 3.25
C ILE A 99 4.78 -5.00 2.75
N GLN A 100 4.91 -6.27 3.15
CA GLN A 100 4.02 -7.36 2.73
C GLN A 100 2.56 -7.08 3.09
N PHE A 101 2.31 -6.62 4.32
CA PHE A 101 0.95 -6.31 4.81
C PHE A 101 0.22 -5.27 3.97
N ASN A 102 0.96 -4.38 3.31
CA ASN A 102 0.42 -3.23 2.60
C ASN A 102 0.59 -3.33 1.07
N THR A 103 1.17 -4.42 0.56
CA THR A 103 1.39 -4.64 -0.88
C THR A 103 0.89 -6.01 -1.34
N SER A 104 1.73 -7.05 -1.30
CA SER A 104 1.42 -8.37 -1.86
C SER A 104 0.19 -9.04 -1.23
N SER A 105 -0.05 -8.86 0.07
CA SER A 105 -1.25 -9.36 0.73
C SER A 105 -2.54 -8.65 0.24
N PRO A 106 -2.62 -7.30 0.23
CA PRO A 106 -3.71 -6.58 -0.43
C PRO A 106 -3.90 -6.91 -1.91
N TYR A 107 -2.84 -7.11 -2.70
CA TYR A 107 -2.97 -7.51 -4.11
C TYR A 107 -3.68 -8.85 -4.26
N ALA A 108 -3.29 -9.84 -3.45
CA ALA A 108 -3.93 -11.15 -3.46
C ALA A 108 -5.42 -11.06 -3.07
N ASN A 109 -5.74 -10.24 -2.06
CA ASN A 109 -7.12 -9.99 -1.66
C ASN A 109 -7.93 -9.31 -2.77
N ALA A 110 -7.39 -8.24 -3.36
CA ALA A 110 -8.01 -7.48 -4.43
C ALA A 110 -8.30 -8.36 -5.65
N ARG A 111 -7.35 -9.21 -6.06
CA ARG A 111 -7.55 -10.20 -7.13
C ARG A 111 -8.74 -11.12 -6.85
N GLY A 112 -8.88 -11.59 -5.61
CA GLY A 112 -10.02 -12.41 -5.20
C GLY A 112 -11.36 -11.66 -5.32
N ARG A 113 -11.39 -10.40 -4.85
CA ARG A 113 -12.59 -9.54 -4.93
C ARG A 113 -13.00 -9.24 -6.36
N ILE A 114 -12.07 -8.87 -7.24
CA ILE A 114 -12.36 -8.61 -8.66
C ILE A 114 -12.88 -9.85 -9.36
N ARG A 115 -12.26 -11.03 -9.12
CA ARG A 115 -12.75 -12.28 -9.70
C ARG A 115 -14.17 -12.61 -9.25
N LYS A 116 -14.52 -12.34 -7.99
CA LYS A 116 -15.89 -12.53 -7.48
C LYS A 116 -16.85 -11.53 -8.14
N TRP A 117 -16.47 -10.27 -8.24
CA TRP A 117 -17.26 -9.23 -8.89
C TRP A 117 -17.51 -9.53 -10.38
N LEU A 118 -16.50 -9.95 -11.14
CA LEU A 118 -16.67 -10.31 -12.55
C LEU A 118 -17.73 -11.40 -12.79
N LYS A 119 -17.88 -12.35 -11.85
CA LYS A 119 -18.91 -13.41 -11.92
C LYS A 119 -20.33 -12.91 -11.69
N THR A 120 -20.53 -11.73 -11.10
CA THR A 120 -21.86 -11.14 -10.92
C THR A 120 -22.28 -10.26 -12.10
N GLN A 121 -21.35 -10.00 -13.04
CA GLN A 121 -21.61 -9.20 -14.24
C GLN A 121 -22.03 -10.06 -15.45
N THR A 122 -21.95 -11.38 -15.31
CA THR A 122 -22.54 -12.39 -16.21
C THR A 122 -23.91 -12.79 -15.71
#